data_AF-W1WTI6-F1
#
_entry.id   AF-W1WTI6-F1
#
_cell.length_a   1.000
_cell.length_b   1.000
_cell.length_c   1.000
_cell.angle_alpha   90.00
_cell.angle_beta   90.00
_cell.angle_gamma   90.00
#
_symmetry.space_group_name_H-M   'P 1'
#
loop_
_entity.id
_entity.type
_entity.pdbx_description
1 polymer ?
#
loop_
_entity_poly.entity_id
_entity_poly.type
_entity_poly.pdbx_seq_one_letter_code
_entity_poly.pdbx_strand_id
1 'polypeptide(L)' 'MRGRTLENAFVILDEAQNTTAEQMKMFLTRLGNNSKMVVNGDKTQID' A
#
# COMPACT_ATOMS: atom_id res chain seq x y z
N MET A 1 -4.49 -0.23 8.90
CA MET A 1 -3.29 -0.25 9.77
C MET A 1 -3.21 1.03 10.59
N ARG A 2 -3.25 0.95 11.93
CA ARG A 2 -3.12 2.11 12.83
C ARG A 2 -1.77 2.07 13.55
N GLY A 3 -1.14 3.23 13.73
CA GLY A 3 -0.07 3.43 14.72
C GLY A 3 1.34 2.93 14.40
N ARG A 4 1.66 2.53 13.16
CA ARG A 4 3.03 2.11 12.80
C ARG A 4 3.51 2.80 11.52
N THR A 5 4.66 3.46 11.60
CA THR A 5 5.45 3.89 10.44
C THR A 5 6.35 2.74 10.02
N LEU A 6 6.43 2.48 8.73
CA LEU A 6 7.28 1.47 8.12
C LEU A 6 8.57 2.16 7.68
N GLU A 7 9.59 2.17 8.54
CA GLU A 7 10.93 2.69 8.22
C GLU A 7 11.86 1.56 7.77
N ASN A 8 12.81 1.88 6.89
CA ASN A 8 13.78 0.94 6.31
C ASN A 8 13.12 -0.35 5.77
N ALA A 9 11.91 -0.25 5.21
CA ALA A 9 11.10 -1.38 4.80
C ALA A 9 10.94 -1.47 3.28
N PHE A 10 10.88 -2.69 2.76
CA PHE A 10 10.40 -2.96 1.40
C PHE A 10 9.03 -3.61 1.47
N VAL A 11 8.01 -2.92 0.97
CA VAL A 11 6.60 -3.33 1.10
C VAL A 11 6.04 -3.65 -0.27
N ILE A 12 5.29 -4.73 -0.38
CA ILE A 12 4.52 -5.07 -1.57
C ILE A 12 3.05 -5.01 -1.19
N LEU A 13 2.30 -4.17 -1.89
CA LEU A 13 0.85 -4.11 -1.81
C LEU A 13 0.31 -4.77 -3.08
N ASP A 14 -0.26 -5.96 -2.92
CA ASP A 14 -0.87 -6.73 -4.01
C ASP A 14 -2.39 -6.57 -4.01
N GLU A 15 -3.02 -6.88 -5.15
CA GLU A 15 -4.46 -6.73 -5.38
C GLU A 15 -4.99 -5.32 -5.08
N ALA A 16 -4.20 -4.29 -5.44
CA ALA A 16 -4.52 -2.91 -5.12
C ALA A 16 -5.83 -2.40 -5.74
N GLN A 17 -6.33 -3.06 -6.80
CA GLN A 17 -7.64 -2.77 -7.39
C GLN A 17 -8.78 -2.97 -6.39
N ASN A 18 -8.61 -3.85 -5.40
CA ASN A 18 -9.61 -4.13 -4.36
C ASN A 18 -9.60 -3.09 -3.22
N THR A 19 -8.78 -2.03 -3.34
CA THR A 19 -8.69 -0.98 -2.34
C THR A 19 -9.45 0.28 -2.75
N THR A 20 -10.12 0.91 -1.78
CA THR A 20 -10.64 2.27 -1.95
C THR A 20 -9.50 3.29 -1.87
N ALA A 21 -9.73 4.49 -2.41
CA ALA A 21 -8.77 5.59 -2.31
C ALA A 21 -8.40 5.92 -0.84
N GLU A 22 -9.36 5.81 0.09
CA GLU A 22 -9.10 6.01 1.52
C GLU A 22 -8.19 4.91 2.08
N GLN A 23 -8.45 3.65 1.75
CA GLN A 23 -7.61 2.52 2.17
C GLN A 23 -6.21 2.64 1.59
N MET A 24 -6.05 2.98 0.30
CA MET A 24 -4.76 3.23 -0.32
C MET A 24 -4.00 4.35 0.42
N LYS A 25 -4.69 5.45 0.76
CA LYS A 25 -4.10 6.53 1.57
C LYS A 25 -3.67 6.05 2.96
N MET A 26 -4.42 5.14 3.58
CA MET A 26 -4.03 4.53 4.85
C MET A 26 -2.74 3.71 4.75
N PHE A 27 -2.42 3.10 3.60
CA PHE A 27 -1.16 2.38 3.38
C PHE A 27 0.00 3.35 3.09
N LEU A 28 -0.19 4.26 2.13
CA LEU A 28 0.86 5.19 1.70
C LEU A 28 1.34 6.10 2.83
N THR A 29 0.43 6.54 3.71
CA THR A 29 0.76 7.38 4.87
C THR A 29 1.55 6.64 5.97
N ARG A 30 1.80 5.33 5.82
CA ARG A 30 2.69 4.58 6.71
C ARG A 30 4.12 4.50 6.21
N LEU A 31 4.41 4.86 4.97
CA LEU A 31 5.76 4.74 4.42
C LEU A 31 6.69 5.76 5.09
N GLY A 32 7.70 5.27 5.79
CA GLY A 32 8.72 6.06 6.47
C GLY A 32 10.01 6.17 5.66
N ASN A 33 11.03 6.78 6.26
CA ASN A 33 12.31 7.00 5.60
C ASN A 33 12.97 5.68 5.14
N ASN A 34 13.75 5.78 4.07
CA ASN A 34 14.47 4.67 3.42
C ASN A 34 13.59 3.46 3.06
N SER A 35 12.29 3.67 2.91
CA SER A 35 11.36 2.61 2.58
C SER A 35 10.89 2.72 1.14
N LYS A 36 10.55 1.58 0.56
CA LYS A 36 9.99 1.47 -0.80
C LYS A 36 8.71 0.65 -0.73
N MET A 37 7.71 1.07 -1.50
CA MET A 37 6.49 0.31 -1.69
C MET A 37 6.30 0.04 -3.18
N VAL A 38 6.02 -1.20 -3.52
CA VAL A 38 5.57 -1.61 -4.85
C VAL A 38 4.07 -1.89 -4.75
N VAL A 39 3.30 -1.26 -5.63
CA VAL A 39 1.85 -1.45 -5.70
C VAL A 39 1.55 -2.22 -6.98
N ASN A 40 0.92 -3.39 -6.83
CA ASN A 40 0.52 -4.28 -7.91
C ASN A 40 -1.01 -4.45 -7.93
N GLY A 41 -1.56 -4.68 -9.10
CA GLY A 41 -2.99 -4.97 -9.29
C GLY A 41 -3.42 -4.93 -10.75
N ASP A 42 -4.54 -5.60 -11.04
CA ASP A 42 -5.15 -5.65 -12.37
C ASP A 42 -6.49 -4.89 -12.37
N LYS A 43 -6.59 -3.83 -13.18
CA LYS A 43 -7.81 -3.03 -13.29
C LYS A 43 -8.94 -3.72 -14.05
N THR A 44 -8.65 -4.78 -14.79
CA THR A 44 -9.63 -5.53 -15.58
C THR A 44 -10.26 -6.66 -14.79
N GLN A 45 -9.64 -7.05 -13.68
CA GLN A 45 -10.16 -8.04 -12.76
C GLN A 45 -11.38 -7.49 -12.01
N ILE A 46 -12.44 -8.29 -11.97
CA ILE A 46 -13.65 -8.05 -11.19
C ILE A 46 -13.69 -9.17 -10.16
N ASP A 47 -13.31 -8.86 -8.93
CA ASP A 47 -13.45 -9.76 -7.77
C ASP A 47 -14.76 -9.48 -7.00
#